data_AF-A0A7D6VQN7-F1
#
_entry.id   AF-A0A7D6VQN7-F1
#
_cell.length_a   1.000
_cell.length_b   1.000
_cell.length_c   1.000
_cell.angle_alpha   90.00
_cell.angle_beta   90.00
_cell.angle_gamma   90.00
#
_symmetry.space_group_name_H-M   'P 1'
#
loop_
_entity.id
_entity.type
_entity.pdbx_description
1 polymer ?
#
loop_
_entity_poly.entity_id
_entity_poly.type
_entity_poly.pdbx_seq_one_letter_code
_entity_poly.pdbx_strand_id
1 'polypeptide(L)'
;MGKSITKFILLMLVILTLFTGCSIVDKGKLKLGLKNEDFEYIKNDEVDKIVIQSTRDKGFRFVVADDKTIKDVYNLLSSAKAMGEKVDLESDYIFEIYVGEEVKKFNYVVGVDEKSKGNFYDENKVYYVSSRIDNDIIQNLSFVRKPRDFSAIYYGSILKVLEEKKSYLNDGNKRVGIDILGDVECTKYILSRDLEAFNSDMAKITNNVKIINGNKQDFDVIITVRNQGYTSKKFKTNITIENKNDHSYEIYYVWGDYDLKAWSIQTSTTKPKDW
;
A
#
# COMPACT_ATOMS: atom_id res chain seq x y z
N MET A 1 -50.73 27.96 -25.56
CA MET A 1 -49.52 27.85 -26.41
C MET A 1 -48.20 27.81 -25.62
N GLY A 2 -47.99 28.64 -24.58
CA GLY A 2 -46.70 28.70 -23.85
C GLY A 2 -46.20 27.39 -23.24
N LYS A 3 -47.04 26.63 -22.51
CA LYS A 3 -46.62 25.39 -21.83
C LYS A 3 -46.17 24.24 -22.76
N SER A 4 -46.66 24.22 -24.00
CA SER A 4 -46.25 23.20 -25.00
C SER A 4 -44.88 23.52 -25.58
N ILE A 5 -44.63 24.81 -25.86
CA ILE A 5 -43.33 25.32 -26.34
C ILE A 5 -42.25 25.11 -25.29
N THR A 6 -42.53 25.36 -24.00
CA THR A 6 -41.55 25.14 -22.92
C THR A 6 -41.18 23.66 -22.77
N LYS A 7 -42.15 22.74 -22.90
CA LYS A 7 -41.87 21.29 -22.88
C LYS A 7 -41.07 20.84 -24.11
N PHE A 8 -41.32 21.44 -25.27
CA PHE A 8 -40.59 21.15 -26.50
C PHE A 8 -39.13 21.64 -26.44
N ILE A 9 -38.90 22.83 -25.87
CA ILE A 9 -37.55 23.37 -25.64
C ILE A 9 -36.78 22.50 -24.64
N LEU A 10 -37.42 22.06 -23.56
CA LEU A 10 -36.78 21.18 -22.56
C LEU A 10 -36.42 19.81 -23.16
N LEU A 11 -37.31 19.23 -23.97
CA LEU A 11 -37.07 17.97 -24.68
C LEU A 11 -35.94 18.12 -25.72
N MET A 12 -35.87 19.26 -26.42
CA MET A 12 -34.81 19.54 -27.38
C MET A 12 -33.45 19.74 -26.68
N LEU A 13 -33.43 20.37 -25.50
CA LEU A 13 -32.23 20.48 -24.66
C LEU A 13 -31.73 19.11 -24.18
N VAL A 14 -32.63 18.20 -23.81
CA VAL A 14 -32.30 16.81 -23.45
C VAL A 14 -31.80 16.02 -24.66
N ILE A 15 -32.36 16.23 -25.86
CA ILE A 15 -31.88 15.57 -27.08
C ILE A 15 -30.51 16.11 -27.51
N LEU A 16 -30.23 17.40 -27.30
CA LEU A 16 -28.94 18.02 -27.59
C LEU A 16 -27.81 17.48 -26.69
N THR A 17 -28.10 17.04 -25.45
CA THR A 17 -27.10 16.37 -24.61
C THR A 17 -26.85 14.92 -25.03
N LEU A 18 -27.82 14.25 -25.68
CA LEU A 18 -27.68 12.87 -26.19
C LEU A 18 -26.75 12.77 -27.43
N PHE A 19 -26.49 13.88 -28.13
CA PHE A 19 -25.58 13.92 -29.30
C PHE A 19 -24.21 14.55 -29.02
N THR A 20 -23.91 14.89 -27.77
CA THR A 20 -22.55 15.29 -27.40
C THR A 20 -21.65 14.05 -27.35
N GLY A 21 -20.96 13.77 -28.44
CA GLY A 21 -19.95 12.70 -28.48
C GLY A 21 -18.94 12.86 -27.35
N CYS A 22 -18.39 11.74 -26.86
CA CYS A 22 -17.44 11.69 -25.74
C CYS A 22 -16.32 12.75 -25.82
N SER A 23 -15.95 13.19 -27.02
CA SER A 23 -14.92 14.21 -27.25
C SER A 23 -15.29 15.62 -26.75
N ILE A 24 -16.56 16.02 -26.77
CA ILE A 24 -17.00 17.33 -26.27
C ILE A 24 -17.04 17.32 -24.74
N VAL A 25 -17.48 16.21 -24.15
CA VAL A 25 -17.49 16.00 -22.69
C VAL A 25 -16.07 15.99 -22.14
N ASP A 26 -15.14 15.30 -22.81
CA ASP A 26 -13.72 15.28 -22.42
C ASP A 26 -13.08 16.66 -22.51
N LYS A 27 -13.32 17.41 -23.60
CA LYS A 27 -12.87 18.82 -23.72
C LYS A 27 -13.47 19.73 -22.64
N GLY A 28 -14.71 19.50 -22.24
CA GLY A 28 -15.35 20.18 -21.12
C GLY A 28 -14.68 19.87 -19.78
N LYS A 29 -14.35 18.59 -19.52
CA LYS A 29 -13.66 18.16 -18.30
C LYS A 29 -12.23 18.72 -18.20
N LEU A 30 -11.51 18.77 -19.33
CA LEU A 30 -10.17 19.39 -19.41
C LEU A 30 -10.22 20.88 -19.04
N LYS A 31 -11.17 21.63 -19.63
CA LYS A 31 -11.37 23.05 -19.31
C LYS A 31 -11.79 23.31 -17.86
N LEU A 32 -12.43 22.34 -17.21
CA LEU A 32 -12.85 22.41 -15.81
C LEU A 32 -11.80 21.86 -14.84
N GLY A 33 -10.63 21.41 -15.33
CA GLY A 33 -9.56 20.83 -14.50
C GLY A 33 -9.93 19.47 -13.88
N LEU A 34 -10.97 18.81 -14.40
CA LEU A 34 -11.46 17.50 -13.93
C LEU A 34 -10.72 16.32 -14.58
N LYS A 35 -9.85 16.60 -15.56
CA LYS A 35 -9.02 15.64 -16.27
C LYS A 35 -7.66 16.30 -16.56
N ASN A 36 -6.57 15.56 -16.40
CA ASN A 36 -5.24 16.02 -16.80
C ASN A 36 -4.87 15.44 -18.18
N GLU A 37 -4.02 16.15 -18.93
CA GLU A 37 -3.55 15.71 -20.26
C GLU A 37 -2.29 14.83 -20.18
N ASP A 38 -1.67 14.77 -19.00
CA ASP A 38 -0.34 14.18 -18.81
C ASP A 38 -0.31 12.67 -19.08
N PHE A 39 -1.46 11.99 -19.01
CA PHE A 39 -1.59 10.55 -19.25
C PHE A 39 -2.34 10.20 -20.54
N GLU A 40 -2.64 11.16 -21.43
CA GLU A 40 -3.36 10.87 -22.69
C GLU A 40 -2.58 9.94 -23.63
N TYR A 41 -1.26 9.86 -23.51
CA TYR A 41 -0.43 8.90 -24.27
C TYR A 41 -0.80 7.43 -23.98
N ILE A 42 -1.41 7.12 -22.83
CA ILE A 42 -1.85 5.75 -22.51
C ILE A 42 -3.06 5.33 -23.35
N LYS A 43 -3.83 6.30 -23.89
CA LYS A 43 -5.11 6.06 -24.57
C LYS A 43 -4.97 5.46 -25.97
N ASN A 44 -3.86 5.70 -26.65
CA ASN A 44 -3.74 5.53 -28.12
C ASN A 44 -3.12 4.18 -28.55
N ASP A 45 -3.23 3.13 -27.75
CA ASP A 45 -2.60 1.82 -27.99
C ASP A 45 -1.06 1.89 -28.15
N GLU A 46 -0.45 3.00 -27.73
CA GLU A 46 1.01 3.21 -27.73
C GLU A 46 1.69 2.52 -26.52
N VAL A 47 0.90 2.11 -25.52
CA VAL A 47 1.42 1.43 -24.33
C VAL A 47 1.44 -0.08 -24.53
N ASP A 48 2.64 -0.66 -24.55
CA ASP A 48 2.82 -2.11 -24.70
C ASP A 48 2.43 -2.86 -23.44
N LYS A 49 2.78 -2.31 -22.27
CA LYS A 49 2.50 -2.88 -20.95
C LYS A 49 2.70 -1.87 -19.84
N ILE A 50 2.06 -2.15 -18.71
CA ILE A 50 2.31 -1.47 -17.43
C ILE A 50 2.85 -2.51 -16.45
N VAL A 51 3.97 -2.18 -15.82
CA VAL A 51 4.56 -3.00 -14.76
C VAL A 51 4.33 -2.32 -13.44
N ILE A 52 3.74 -3.03 -12.48
CA ILE A 52 3.53 -2.55 -11.12
C ILE A 52 4.37 -3.43 -10.20
N GLN A 53 5.39 -2.87 -9.58
CA GLN A 53 6.35 -3.62 -8.78
C GLN A 53 6.39 -3.09 -7.35
N SER A 54 6.33 -3.98 -6.35
CA SER A 54 6.52 -3.58 -4.96
C SER A 54 7.94 -3.09 -4.73
N THR A 55 8.07 -2.02 -3.94
CA THR A 55 9.37 -1.51 -3.48
C THR A 55 10.00 -2.37 -2.40
N ARG A 56 9.19 -3.15 -1.67
CA ARG A 56 9.61 -4.01 -0.55
C ARG A 56 9.85 -5.45 -0.95
N ASP A 57 9.15 -5.94 -1.97
CA ASP A 57 9.38 -7.25 -2.58
C ASP A 57 9.50 -7.11 -4.10
N LYS A 58 10.74 -7.09 -4.61
CA LYS A 58 10.98 -6.98 -6.06
C LYS A 58 10.45 -8.17 -6.86
N GLY A 59 10.25 -9.32 -6.22
CA GLY A 59 9.60 -10.48 -6.83
C GLY A 59 8.09 -10.32 -6.95
N PHE A 60 7.50 -9.45 -6.15
CA PHE A 60 6.08 -9.10 -6.21
C PHE A 60 5.83 -8.03 -7.27
N ARG A 61 5.60 -8.51 -8.50
CA ARG A 61 5.45 -7.69 -9.70
C ARG A 61 4.25 -8.16 -10.52
N PHE A 62 3.48 -7.21 -11.02
CA PHE A 62 2.41 -7.42 -11.98
C PHE A 62 2.83 -6.87 -13.34
N VAL A 63 2.52 -7.63 -14.39
CA VAL A 63 2.69 -7.18 -15.78
C VAL A 63 1.30 -7.13 -16.40
N VAL A 64 0.85 -5.93 -16.68
CA VAL A 64 -0.45 -5.64 -17.29
C VAL A 64 -0.21 -5.38 -18.77
N ALA A 65 -0.67 -6.27 -19.62
CA ALA A 65 -0.56 -6.16 -21.07
C ALA A 65 -1.91 -6.28 -21.78
N ASP A 66 -3.01 -6.48 -21.06
CA ASP A 66 -4.34 -6.52 -21.65
C ASP A 66 -4.92 -5.10 -21.77
N ASP A 67 -5.42 -4.78 -22.96
CA ASP A 67 -5.92 -3.45 -23.32
C ASP A 67 -7.01 -2.94 -22.37
N LYS A 68 -7.84 -3.85 -21.84
CA LYS A 68 -8.92 -3.51 -20.91
C LYS A 68 -8.35 -2.96 -19.61
N THR A 69 -7.42 -3.68 -18.98
CA THR A 69 -6.81 -3.22 -17.72
C THR A 69 -5.94 -1.99 -17.95
N ILE A 70 -5.22 -1.89 -19.07
CA ILE A 70 -4.46 -0.68 -19.44
C ILE A 70 -5.41 0.53 -19.53
N LYS A 71 -6.57 0.36 -20.18
CA LYS A 71 -7.60 1.40 -20.27
C LYS A 71 -8.18 1.77 -18.91
N ASP A 72 -8.37 0.82 -18.01
CA ASP A 72 -8.83 1.09 -16.64
C ASP A 72 -7.79 1.89 -15.85
N VAL A 73 -6.50 1.58 -15.99
CA VAL A 73 -5.40 2.39 -15.43
C VAL A 73 -5.41 3.81 -16.02
N TYR A 74 -5.55 3.97 -17.33
CA TYR A 74 -5.70 5.27 -17.97
C TYR A 74 -6.88 6.08 -17.43
N ASN A 75 -8.06 5.46 -17.28
CA ASN A 75 -9.24 6.14 -16.76
C ASN A 75 -9.01 6.67 -15.35
N LEU A 76 -8.29 5.93 -14.51
CA LEU A 76 -7.90 6.36 -13.17
C LEU A 76 -6.89 7.51 -13.21
N LEU A 77 -5.79 7.34 -13.96
CA LEU A 77 -4.70 8.32 -14.02
C LEU A 77 -5.12 9.63 -14.70
N SER A 78 -5.92 9.58 -15.76
CA SER A 78 -6.41 10.78 -16.43
C SER A 78 -7.34 11.63 -15.54
N SER A 79 -7.98 11.01 -14.55
CA SER A 79 -8.77 11.71 -13.52
C SER A 79 -7.93 12.21 -12.33
N ALA A 80 -6.63 11.90 -12.31
CA ALA A 80 -5.75 12.28 -11.23
C ALA A 80 -5.60 13.81 -11.16
N LYS A 81 -5.55 14.33 -9.94
CA LYS A 81 -5.43 15.76 -9.69
C LYS A 81 -3.96 16.12 -9.51
N ALA A 82 -3.44 17.07 -10.27
CA ALA A 82 -2.08 17.59 -10.05
C ALA A 82 -1.98 18.28 -8.68
N MET A 83 -0.87 18.02 -7.97
CA MET A 83 -0.60 18.50 -6.62
C MET A 83 0.76 19.19 -6.57
N GLY A 84 0.93 20.13 -5.62
CA GLY A 84 2.21 20.80 -5.42
C GLY A 84 3.21 19.99 -4.59
N GLU A 85 2.71 19.09 -3.74
CA GLU A 85 3.53 18.31 -2.81
C GLU A 85 3.09 16.85 -2.79
N LYS A 86 4.06 15.94 -2.62
CA LYS A 86 3.81 14.52 -2.42
C LYS A 86 3.61 14.20 -0.94
N VAL A 87 3.01 13.05 -0.65
CA VAL A 87 2.99 12.51 0.71
C VAL A 87 4.41 12.26 1.25
N ASP A 88 4.55 12.45 2.55
CA ASP A 88 5.81 12.19 3.26
C ASP A 88 5.86 10.73 3.73
N LEU A 89 5.74 9.82 2.75
CA LEU A 89 5.82 8.38 2.94
C LEU A 89 6.70 7.79 1.83
N GLU A 90 7.37 6.70 2.15
CA GLU A 90 8.03 5.87 1.14
C GLU A 90 7.01 5.33 0.14
N SER A 91 7.45 5.07 -1.09
CA SER A 91 6.58 4.45 -2.09
C SER A 91 6.37 2.97 -1.79
N ASP A 92 5.15 2.49 -2.03
CA ASP A 92 4.78 1.08 -1.90
C ASP A 92 4.99 0.32 -3.21
N TYR A 93 4.75 1.01 -4.32
CA TYR A 93 4.90 0.47 -5.67
C TYR A 93 5.60 1.45 -6.61
N ILE A 94 6.25 0.89 -7.63
CA ILE A 94 6.74 1.61 -8.80
C ILE A 94 5.93 1.14 -9.99
N PHE A 95 5.32 2.09 -10.70
CA PHE A 95 4.67 1.91 -11.98
C PHE A 95 5.67 2.22 -13.08
N GLU A 96 5.88 1.28 -13.99
CA GLU A 96 6.64 1.49 -15.22
C GLU A 96 5.69 1.31 -16.40
N ILE A 97 5.46 2.39 -17.14
CA ILE A 97 4.58 2.41 -18.32
C ILE A 97 5.48 2.38 -19.56
N TYR A 98 5.41 1.29 -20.31
CA TYR A 98 6.24 1.05 -21.49
C TYR A 98 5.53 1.55 -22.74
N VAL A 99 6.19 2.43 -23.49
CA VAL A 99 5.73 3.02 -24.75
C VAL A 99 6.83 2.78 -25.78
N GLY A 100 6.79 1.63 -26.46
CA GLY A 100 7.90 1.16 -27.29
C GLY A 100 9.18 0.99 -26.46
N GLU A 101 10.21 1.76 -26.79
CA GLU A 101 11.49 1.77 -26.06
C GLU A 101 11.49 2.72 -24.85
N GLU A 102 10.52 3.63 -24.74
CA GLU A 102 10.43 4.58 -23.64
C GLU A 102 9.77 3.93 -22.41
N VAL A 103 10.35 4.16 -21.22
CA VAL A 103 9.78 3.71 -19.95
C VAL A 103 9.54 4.91 -19.04
N LYS A 104 8.27 5.24 -18.78
CA LYS A 104 7.89 6.28 -17.83
C LYS A 104 7.67 5.67 -16.46
N LYS A 105 8.33 6.20 -15.42
CA LYS A 105 8.31 5.64 -14.06
C LYS A 105 7.64 6.56 -13.07
N PHE A 106 6.74 6.00 -12.27
CA PHE A 106 6.05 6.72 -11.20
C PHE A 106 6.08 5.90 -9.91
N ASN A 107 6.39 6.56 -8.81
CA ASN A 107 6.21 6.05 -7.46
C ASN A 107 4.74 6.15 -7.05
N TYR A 108 4.27 5.18 -6.28
CA TYR A 108 2.90 5.14 -5.78
C TYR A 108 2.83 4.76 -4.30
N VAL A 109 1.99 5.47 -3.53
CA VAL A 109 1.69 5.21 -2.12
C VAL A 109 0.20 4.85 -1.98
N VAL A 110 -0.05 3.69 -1.39
CA VAL A 110 -1.40 3.12 -1.22
C VAL A 110 -2.14 3.80 -0.07
N GLY A 111 -3.47 3.90 -0.17
CA GLY A 111 -4.32 4.27 0.97
C GLY A 111 -4.11 5.70 1.49
N VAL A 112 -3.69 6.62 0.63
CA VAL A 112 -3.59 8.04 0.97
C VAL A 112 -4.95 8.71 0.71
N ASP A 113 -5.64 9.08 1.79
CA ASP A 113 -6.87 9.90 1.73
C ASP A 113 -6.60 11.40 1.95
N GLU A 114 -5.33 11.79 2.10
CA GLU A 114 -4.92 13.18 2.26
C GLU A 114 -5.05 13.95 0.94
N LYS A 115 -6.22 14.56 0.71
CA LYS A 115 -6.55 15.29 -0.53
C LYS A 115 -5.66 16.50 -0.83
N SER A 116 -4.80 16.91 0.10
CA SER A 116 -3.85 18.02 -0.03
C SER A 116 -2.48 17.59 -0.56
N LYS A 117 -2.18 16.29 -0.64
CA LYS A 117 -0.89 15.78 -1.13
C LYS A 117 -1.09 14.70 -2.19
N GLY A 118 -0.12 14.58 -3.09
CA GLY A 118 -0.13 13.53 -4.12
C GLY A 118 0.49 12.22 -3.63
N ASN A 119 -0.07 11.11 -4.10
CA ASN A 119 0.38 9.75 -3.81
C ASN A 119 0.91 9.02 -5.05
N PHE A 120 0.87 9.64 -6.23
CA PHE A 120 1.44 9.12 -7.46
C PHE A 120 2.36 10.17 -8.08
N TYR A 121 3.65 9.89 -8.23
CA TYR A 121 4.63 10.94 -8.54
C TYR A 121 5.88 10.41 -9.23
N ASP A 122 6.50 11.26 -10.06
CA ASP A 122 7.87 11.10 -10.52
C ASP A 122 8.76 12.21 -9.92
N GLU A 123 9.92 12.46 -10.51
CA GLU A 123 10.85 13.51 -10.05
C GLU A 123 10.31 14.94 -10.29
N ASN A 124 9.38 15.12 -11.24
CA ASN A 124 8.94 16.41 -11.74
C ASN A 124 7.46 16.70 -11.46
N LYS A 125 6.62 15.67 -11.41
CA LYS A 125 5.17 15.76 -11.39
C LYS A 125 4.59 14.94 -10.25
N VAL A 126 3.56 15.50 -9.62
CA VAL A 126 2.91 14.92 -8.44
C VAL A 126 1.41 14.94 -8.64
N TYR A 127 0.76 13.81 -8.37
CA TYR A 127 -0.67 13.62 -8.55
C TYR A 127 -1.30 12.97 -7.33
N TYR A 128 -2.53 13.36 -7.05
CA TYR A 128 -3.45 12.61 -6.22
C TYR A 128 -4.27 11.67 -7.10
N VAL A 129 -4.14 10.37 -6.83
CA VAL A 129 -4.88 9.26 -7.45
C VAL A 129 -5.73 8.61 -6.38
N SER A 130 -7.02 8.40 -6.68
CA SER A 130 -7.95 7.77 -5.74
C SER A 130 -7.59 6.32 -5.44
N SER A 131 -8.00 5.83 -4.26
CA SER A 131 -7.84 4.44 -3.81
C SER A 131 -8.51 3.37 -4.68
N ARG A 132 -9.21 3.74 -5.76
CA ARG A 132 -9.65 2.80 -6.79
C ARG A 132 -8.48 2.10 -7.46
N ILE A 133 -7.33 2.73 -7.62
CA ILE A 133 -6.15 2.03 -8.16
C ILE A 133 -5.70 0.90 -7.22
N ASP A 134 -5.88 1.06 -5.91
CA ASP A 134 -5.61 0.02 -4.91
C ASP A 134 -6.55 -1.17 -5.07
N ASN A 135 -7.87 -0.90 -5.14
CA ASN A 135 -8.90 -1.94 -5.11
C ASN A 135 -9.16 -2.56 -6.49
N ASP A 136 -9.19 -1.74 -7.54
CA ASP A 136 -9.64 -2.14 -8.86
C ASP A 136 -8.46 -2.71 -9.70
N ILE A 137 -7.23 -2.28 -9.42
CA ILE A 137 -6.04 -2.72 -10.16
C ILE A 137 -5.15 -3.61 -9.28
N ILE A 138 -4.56 -3.06 -8.21
CA ILE A 138 -3.53 -3.78 -7.44
C ILE A 138 -4.11 -5.02 -6.76
N GLN A 139 -5.26 -4.90 -6.09
CA GLN A 139 -5.89 -6.04 -5.40
C GLN A 139 -6.36 -7.12 -6.37
N ASN A 140 -6.95 -6.76 -7.50
CA ASN A 140 -7.44 -7.72 -8.51
C ASN A 140 -6.29 -8.46 -9.20
N LEU A 141 -5.14 -7.82 -9.39
CA LEU A 141 -3.92 -8.45 -9.91
C LEU A 141 -3.24 -9.33 -8.86
N SER A 142 -3.40 -8.98 -7.58
CA SER A 142 -2.93 -9.76 -6.45
C SER A 142 -3.86 -10.96 -6.19
N PHE A 143 -3.60 -12.12 -6.82
CA PHE A 143 -4.23 -13.42 -6.47
C PHE A 143 -3.80 -13.94 -5.08
N VAL A 144 -3.61 -13.03 -4.14
CA VAL A 144 -2.78 -13.30 -2.99
C VAL A 144 -3.65 -13.79 -1.85
N ARG A 145 -3.44 -15.05 -1.48
CA ARG A 145 -3.83 -15.56 -0.17
C ARG A 145 -3.11 -14.72 0.87
N LYS A 146 -3.82 -13.81 1.52
CA LYS A 146 -3.31 -13.00 2.64
C LYS A 146 -4.13 -13.29 3.90
N PRO A 147 -3.55 -13.14 5.10
CA PRO A 147 -4.34 -13.11 6.33
C PRO A 147 -5.43 -12.03 6.24
N ARG A 148 -6.63 -12.32 6.76
CA ARG A 148 -7.65 -11.27 6.97
C ARG A 148 -7.07 -10.21 7.88
N ASP A 149 -7.37 -8.95 7.65
CA ASP A 149 -6.90 -7.84 8.48
C ASP A 149 -5.41 -7.95 8.80
N PHE A 150 -4.60 -8.13 7.75
CA PHE A 150 -3.16 -8.45 7.85
C PHE A 150 -2.43 -7.56 8.85
N SER A 151 -2.64 -6.24 8.80
CA SER A 151 -2.02 -5.28 9.72
C SER A 151 -2.32 -5.62 11.20
N ALA A 152 -3.55 -6.04 11.52
CA ALA A 152 -3.94 -6.37 12.88
C ALA A 152 -3.20 -7.60 13.42
N ILE A 153 -2.99 -8.63 12.61
CA ILE A 153 -2.29 -9.84 13.04
C ILE A 153 -0.77 -9.70 12.98
N TYR A 154 -0.24 -9.10 11.91
CA TYR A 154 1.19 -8.99 11.67
C TYR A 154 1.83 -8.05 12.68
N TYR A 155 1.39 -6.78 12.71
CA TYR A 155 1.91 -5.80 13.66
C TYR A 155 1.44 -6.10 15.08
N GLY A 156 0.21 -6.59 15.27
CA GLY A 156 -0.29 -6.99 16.58
C GLY A 156 0.56 -8.10 17.23
N SER A 157 1.07 -9.06 16.45
CA SER A 157 2.00 -10.08 16.93
C SER A 157 3.29 -9.46 17.47
N ILE A 158 3.83 -8.46 16.77
CA ILE A 158 5.04 -7.75 17.19
C ILE A 158 4.76 -6.93 18.44
N LEU A 159 3.69 -6.12 18.44
CA LEU A 159 3.28 -5.30 19.60
C LEU A 159 3.06 -6.15 20.84
N LYS A 160 2.47 -7.35 20.71
CA LYS A 160 2.28 -8.29 21.82
C LYS A 160 3.61 -8.68 22.48
N VAL A 161 4.61 -9.04 21.67
CA VAL A 161 5.96 -9.39 22.18
C VAL A 161 6.66 -8.16 22.76
N LEU A 162 6.51 -6.98 22.15
CA LEU A 162 7.06 -5.73 22.69
C LEU A 162 6.46 -5.41 24.07
N GLU A 163 5.16 -5.59 24.27
CA GLU A 163 4.51 -5.34 25.56
C GLU A 163 5.00 -6.35 26.61
N GLU A 164 5.11 -7.64 26.26
CA GLU A 164 5.65 -8.68 27.16
C GLU A 164 7.11 -8.43 27.56
N LYS A 165 7.91 -7.82 26.68
CA LYS A 165 9.32 -7.49 26.93
C LYS A 165 9.58 -6.02 27.24
N LYS A 166 8.54 -5.23 27.48
CA LYS A 166 8.64 -3.78 27.67
C LYS A 166 9.68 -3.37 28.72
N SER A 167 9.73 -4.07 29.85
CA SER A 167 10.71 -3.77 30.91
C SER A 167 12.15 -4.01 30.46
N TYR A 168 12.41 -5.10 29.72
CA TYR A 168 13.74 -5.42 29.21
C TYR A 168 14.18 -4.45 28.12
N LEU A 169 13.25 -4.10 27.23
CA LEU A 169 13.49 -3.18 26.13
C LEU A 169 13.79 -1.77 26.64
N ASN A 170 13.05 -1.29 27.64
CA ASN A 170 13.25 0.04 28.24
C ASN A 170 14.37 0.10 29.30
N ASP A 171 15.00 -1.03 29.63
CA ASP A 171 16.09 -1.06 30.59
C ASP A 171 17.37 -0.48 29.95
N GLY A 172 17.92 0.56 30.57
CA GLY A 172 19.07 1.30 30.05
C GLY A 172 18.80 2.02 28.72
N ASN A 173 19.87 2.48 28.07
CA ASN A 173 19.81 3.22 26.80
C ASN A 173 19.99 2.30 25.58
N LYS A 174 19.40 1.11 25.60
CA LYS A 174 19.52 0.15 24.47
C LYS A 174 18.85 0.73 23.22
N ARG A 175 19.51 0.62 22.07
CA ARG A 175 18.90 0.91 20.76
C ARG A 175 18.32 -0.37 20.20
N VAL A 176 17.00 -0.41 20.04
CA VAL A 176 16.30 -1.62 19.60
C VAL A 176 15.79 -1.43 18.17
N GLY A 177 16.15 -2.36 17.29
CA GLY A 177 15.74 -2.37 15.89
C GLY A 177 14.83 -3.55 15.58
N ILE A 178 13.70 -3.33 14.90
CA ILE A 178 12.83 -4.41 14.39
C ILE A 178 13.11 -4.62 12.90
N ASP A 179 13.52 -5.83 12.55
CA ASP A 179 13.75 -6.30 11.18
C ASP A 179 12.47 -6.96 10.66
N ILE A 180 11.59 -6.13 10.07
CA ILE A 180 10.37 -6.60 9.38
C ILE A 180 10.62 -6.95 7.91
N LEU A 181 11.67 -6.39 7.31
CA LEU A 181 12.01 -6.63 5.90
C LEU A 181 12.68 -8.00 5.70
N GLY A 182 13.24 -8.57 6.77
CA GLY A 182 13.69 -9.95 6.82
C GLY A 182 12.56 -10.99 6.66
N ASP A 183 11.29 -10.61 6.88
CA ASP A 183 10.14 -11.50 6.67
C ASP A 183 9.67 -11.49 5.20
N VAL A 184 10.51 -12.03 4.32
CA VAL A 184 10.32 -12.02 2.86
C VAL A 184 8.95 -12.54 2.42
N GLU A 185 8.33 -13.46 3.18
CA GLU A 185 7.00 -13.96 2.85
C GLU A 185 5.90 -12.90 2.99
N CYS A 186 6.06 -11.98 3.93
CA CYS A 186 5.06 -10.97 4.29
C CYS A 186 5.35 -9.58 3.74
N THR A 187 6.58 -9.28 3.31
CA THR A 187 7.01 -7.93 2.85
C THR A 187 6.10 -7.34 1.78
N LYS A 188 5.57 -8.16 0.86
CA LYS A 188 4.62 -7.73 -0.17
C LYS A 188 3.30 -7.15 0.34
N TYR A 189 2.94 -7.39 1.61
CA TYR A 189 1.73 -6.84 2.23
C TYR A 189 1.99 -5.58 3.06
N ILE A 190 3.26 -5.23 3.26
CA ILE A 190 3.65 -4.11 4.10
C ILE A 190 3.50 -2.82 3.30
N LEU A 191 2.57 -1.96 3.74
CA LEU A 191 2.31 -0.65 3.16
C LEU A 191 2.84 0.46 4.06
N SER A 192 3.22 1.58 3.48
CA SER A 192 3.86 2.69 4.19
C SER A 192 2.93 3.33 5.22
N ARG A 193 1.63 3.39 4.93
CA ARG A 193 0.60 3.84 5.87
C ARG A 193 0.46 2.91 7.08
N ASP A 194 0.55 1.61 6.86
CA ASP A 194 0.52 0.65 7.97
C ASP A 194 1.76 0.79 8.86
N LEU A 195 2.93 1.07 8.26
CA LEU A 195 4.16 1.31 9.01
C LEU A 195 4.10 2.60 9.85
N GLU A 196 3.50 3.66 9.32
CA GLU A 196 3.27 4.91 10.06
C GLU A 196 2.37 4.68 11.30
N ALA A 197 1.28 3.95 11.12
CA ALA A 197 0.39 3.56 12.22
C ALA A 197 1.12 2.66 13.23
N PHE A 198 1.85 1.65 12.74
CA PHE A 198 2.62 0.74 13.59
C PHE A 198 3.70 1.47 14.40
N ASN A 199 4.43 2.42 13.81
CA ASN A 199 5.38 3.28 14.53
C ASN A 199 4.71 4.04 15.67
N SER A 200 3.50 4.58 15.41
CA SER A 200 2.72 5.29 16.42
C SER A 200 2.26 4.37 17.56
N ASP A 201 1.92 3.12 17.25
CA ASP A 201 1.54 2.12 18.26
C ASP A 201 2.74 1.63 19.08
N MET A 202 3.89 1.41 18.45
CA MET A 202 5.13 1.05 19.16
C MET A 202 5.56 2.14 20.15
N ALA A 203 5.46 3.42 19.77
CA ALA A 203 5.79 4.55 20.63
C ALA A 203 4.96 4.60 21.93
N LYS A 204 3.75 4.00 21.94
CA LYS A 204 2.92 3.88 23.16
C LYS A 204 3.47 2.81 24.12
N ILE A 205 4.19 1.83 23.60
CA ILE A 205 4.82 0.75 24.37
C ILE A 205 6.21 1.18 24.82
N THR A 206 7.01 1.72 23.91
CA THR A 206 8.41 2.01 24.13
C THR A 206 8.97 3.00 23.11
N ASN A 207 9.83 3.92 23.56
CA ASN A 207 10.39 5.00 22.73
C ASN A 207 11.76 4.67 22.11
N ASN A 208 12.40 3.57 22.49
CA ASN A 208 13.74 3.20 22.03
C ASN A 208 13.73 2.11 20.93
N VAL A 209 12.55 1.77 20.44
CA VAL A 209 12.33 0.82 19.34
C VAL A 209 12.11 1.57 18.04
N LYS A 210 12.79 1.13 16.98
CA LYS A 210 12.60 1.63 15.61
C LYS A 210 12.59 0.48 14.61
N ILE A 211 11.94 0.68 13.48
CA ILE A 211 12.05 -0.23 12.34
C ILE A 211 13.42 -0.05 11.70
N ILE A 212 14.08 -1.15 11.37
CA ILE A 212 15.37 -1.14 10.68
C ILE A 212 15.14 -0.81 9.20
N ASN A 213 15.92 0.15 8.68
CA ASN A 213 15.95 0.50 7.26
C ASN A 213 17.40 0.73 6.81
N GLY A 214 18.07 -0.34 6.33
CA GLY A 214 19.46 -0.27 5.87
C GLY A 214 20.51 0.02 6.95
N ASN A 215 20.12 0.08 8.22
CA ASN A 215 20.94 0.55 9.33
C ASN A 215 20.99 -0.44 10.52
N LYS A 216 20.90 -1.75 10.24
CA LYS A 216 20.87 -2.83 11.24
C LYS A 216 22.05 -2.78 12.23
N GLN A 217 23.21 -2.33 11.77
CA GLN A 217 24.41 -2.20 12.59
C GLN A 217 24.28 -1.16 13.72
N ASP A 218 23.37 -0.19 13.59
CA ASP A 218 23.18 0.90 14.54
C ASP A 218 22.39 0.50 15.79
N PHE A 219 21.98 -0.77 15.88
CA PHE A 219 21.16 -1.27 16.98
C PHE A 219 21.93 -2.28 17.82
N ASP A 220 21.65 -2.25 19.11
CA ASP A 220 22.26 -3.12 20.14
C ASP A 220 21.41 -4.39 20.30
N VAL A 221 20.09 -4.27 20.17
CA VAL A 221 19.12 -5.37 20.19
C VAL A 221 18.38 -5.43 18.85
N ILE A 222 18.29 -6.61 18.27
CA ILE A 222 17.58 -6.87 17.02
C ILE A 222 16.36 -7.76 17.30
N ILE A 223 15.19 -7.30 16.89
CA ILE A 223 13.96 -8.08 16.89
C ILE A 223 13.72 -8.54 15.45
N THR A 224 13.91 -9.83 15.18
CA THR A 224 13.69 -10.42 13.85
C THR A 224 12.34 -11.10 13.80
N VAL A 225 11.52 -10.75 12.79
CA VAL A 225 10.24 -11.39 12.52
C VAL A 225 10.42 -12.39 11.38
N ARG A 226 9.91 -13.61 11.53
CA ARG A 226 9.94 -14.64 10.48
C ARG A 226 8.63 -15.41 10.44
N ASN A 227 7.83 -15.20 9.41
CA ASN A 227 6.62 -15.97 9.20
C ASN A 227 6.93 -17.48 9.10
N GLN A 228 6.02 -18.30 9.63
CA GLN A 228 6.10 -19.76 9.60
C GLN A 228 4.91 -20.39 8.86
N GLY A 229 4.09 -19.56 8.23
CA GLY A 229 2.89 -19.94 7.49
C GLY A 229 1.65 -19.20 7.95
N TYR A 230 0.75 -18.98 7.00
CA TYR A 230 -0.56 -18.39 7.26
C TYR A 230 -1.63 -18.89 6.29
N THR A 231 -2.88 -18.72 6.70
CA THR A 231 -4.07 -18.78 5.86
C THR A 231 -4.86 -17.49 6.05
N SER A 232 -6.05 -17.37 5.48
CA SER A 232 -6.93 -16.23 5.75
C SER A 232 -7.39 -16.13 7.22
N LYS A 233 -7.31 -17.22 7.99
CA LYS A 233 -7.79 -17.29 9.39
C LYS A 233 -6.78 -17.84 10.41
N LYS A 234 -5.58 -18.20 9.98
CA LYS A 234 -4.50 -18.69 10.84
C LYS A 234 -3.21 -17.98 10.51
N PHE A 235 -2.41 -17.67 11.50
CA PHE A 235 -1.12 -17.03 11.32
C PHE A 235 -0.11 -17.59 12.32
N LYS A 236 1.12 -17.84 11.88
CA LYS A 236 2.21 -18.33 12.72
C LYS A 236 3.47 -17.55 12.38
N THR A 237 4.16 -17.03 13.39
CA THR A 237 5.42 -16.31 13.20
C THR A 237 6.36 -16.54 14.38
N ASN A 238 7.66 -16.47 14.09
CA ASN A 238 8.70 -16.42 15.09
C ASN A 238 9.18 -14.99 15.25
N ILE A 239 9.25 -14.54 16.49
CA ILE A 239 9.86 -13.27 16.84
C ILE A 239 11.07 -13.56 17.70
N THR A 240 12.26 -13.32 17.17
CA THR A 240 13.53 -13.53 17.89
C THR A 240 14.03 -12.19 18.37
N ILE A 241 14.34 -12.09 19.66
CA ILE A 241 15.01 -10.93 20.25
C ILE A 241 16.46 -11.33 20.50
N GLU A 242 17.39 -10.70 19.81
CA GLU A 242 18.83 -10.95 19.91
C GLU A 242 19.51 -9.71 20.50
N ASN A 243 20.29 -9.87 21.56
CA ASN A 243 21.18 -8.83 22.08
C ASN A 243 22.59 -9.07 21.56
N LYS A 244 23.09 -8.12 20.77
CA LYS A 244 24.39 -8.25 20.12
C LYS A 244 25.57 -8.09 21.09
N ASN A 245 25.35 -7.47 22.26
CA ASN A 245 26.41 -7.18 23.21
C ASN A 245 26.77 -8.40 24.08
N ASP A 246 25.76 -9.17 24.50
CA ASP A 246 25.95 -10.37 25.34
C ASP A 246 25.68 -11.69 24.59
N HIS A 247 25.32 -11.61 23.30
CA HIS A 247 24.99 -12.74 22.44
C HIS A 247 23.81 -13.60 22.94
N SER A 248 22.98 -13.06 23.83
CA SER A 248 21.76 -13.71 24.26
C SER A 248 20.67 -13.59 23.19
N TYR A 249 19.83 -14.62 23.09
CA TYR A 249 18.64 -14.58 22.26
C TYR A 249 17.48 -15.30 22.92
N GLU A 250 16.28 -14.86 22.60
CA GLU A 250 15.03 -15.49 23.03
C GLU A 250 14.06 -15.52 21.85
N ILE A 251 13.34 -16.64 21.72
CA ILE A 251 12.42 -16.87 20.62
C ILE A 251 11.01 -16.88 21.18
N TYR A 252 10.16 -16.06 20.59
CA TYR A 252 8.73 -16.03 20.79
C TYR A 252 8.03 -16.72 19.63
N TYR A 253 7.30 -17.77 19.98
CA TYR A 253 6.38 -18.47 19.11
C TYR A 253 5.04 -17.76 19.20
N VAL A 254 4.63 -17.13 18.10
CA VAL A 254 3.39 -16.36 18.04
C VAL A 254 2.44 -17.02 17.05
N TRP A 255 1.20 -17.21 17.46
CA TRP A 255 0.15 -17.68 16.58
C TRP A 255 -1.14 -16.93 16.81
N GLY A 256 -1.95 -16.86 15.76
CA GLY A 256 -3.27 -16.27 15.84
C GLY A 256 -4.30 -17.06 15.07
N ASP A 257 -5.51 -17.02 15.61
CA ASP A 257 -6.73 -17.55 14.99
C ASP A 257 -7.73 -16.40 14.80
N TYR A 258 -8.31 -16.33 13.60
CA TYR A 258 -9.32 -15.33 13.26
C TYR A 258 -10.71 -15.89 13.47
N ASP A 259 -11.41 -15.35 14.46
CA ASP A 259 -12.80 -15.68 14.77
C ASP A 259 -13.58 -14.42 15.19
N LEU A 260 -14.90 -14.43 15.00
CA LEU A 260 -15.79 -13.32 15.36
C LEU A 260 -15.32 -11.93 14.85
N LYS A 261 -14.69 -11.91 13.67
CA LYS A 261 -14.11 -10.70 13.01
C LYS A 261 -12.94 -10.06 13.76
N ALA A 262 -12.22 -10.82 14.58
CA ALA A 262 -11.01 -10.35 15.26
C ALA A 262 -9.94 -11.46 15.31
N TRP A 263 -8.69 -11.06 15.46
CA TRP A 263 -7.60 -11.99 15.74
C TRP A 263 -7.42 -12.20 17.24
N SER A 264 -7.34 -13.46 17.65
CA SER A 264 -6.84 -13.84 18.98
C SER A 264 -5.36 -14.17 18.85
N ILE A 265 -4.49 -13.34 19.45
CA ILE A 265 -3.02 -13.47 19.35
C ILE A 265 -2.47 -14.08 20.63
N GLN A 266 -1.72 -15.16 20.47
CA GLN A 266 -1.12 -15.95 21.54
C GLN A 266 0.39 -16.05 21.33
N THR A 267 1.12 -16.09 22.43
CA THR A 267 2.59 -16.03 22.49
C THR A 267 3.11 -17.07 23.48
N SER A 268 4.28 -17.63 23.20
CA SER A 268 4.98 -18.55 24.11
C SER A 268 6.48 -18.54 23.81
N THR A 269 7.30 -18.69 24.84
CA THR A 269 8.75 -18.94 24.69
C THR A 269 9.05 -20.43 24.53
N THR A 270 8.06 -21.30 24.75
CA THR A 270 8.13 -22.74 24.50
C THR A 270 7.34 -23.10 23.25
N LYS A 271 7.97 -23.87 22.36
CA LYS A 271 7.37 -24.31 21.10
C LYS A 271 6.06 -25.08 21.36
N PRO A 272 4.88 -24.61 20.88
CA PRO A 272 3.63 -25.34 21.08
C PRO A 272 3.68 -26.70 20.35
N LYS A 273 3.02 -27.71 20.91
CA LYS A 273 3.06 -29.09 20.37
C LYS A 273 2.36 -29.22 19.01
N ASP A 274 1.26 -28.48 18.79
CA ASP A 274 0.43 -28.53 17.58
C ASP A 274 0.71 -27.37 16.61
N TRP A 275 1.96 -26.93 16.60
CA TRP A 275 2.39 -25.76 15.84
C TRP A 275 2.87 -26.10 14.44
#